data_AF-A0A4S0I2Q6-F1
#
_entry.id   AF-A0A4S0I2Q6-F1
#
_cell.length_a   1.000
_cell.length_b   1.000
_cell.length_c   1.000
_cell.angle_alpha   90.00
_cell.angle_beta   90.00
_cell.angle_gamma   90.00
#
_symmetry.space_group_name_H-M   'P 1'
#
loop_
_entity.id
_entity.type
_entity.pdbx_description
1 polymer ?
#
loop_
_entity_poly.entity_id
_entity_poly.type
_entity_poly.pdbx_seq_one_letter_code
_entity_poly.pdbx_strand_id
1 'polypeptide(L)' 'ALKRLEGIISVSIVHHFLGANGWTFVAEDGATGDTLYSLDFLHQIYTRADSSYSGRVTVPVLWDKKEQTIVSNESSEII' A
#
# COMPACT_ATOMS: atom_id res chain seq x y z
N ALA A 1 -5.72 12.94 10.53
CA ALA A 1 -7.11 13.40 10.34
C ALA A 1 -7.25 14.94 10.20
N LEU A 2 -6.29 15.63 9.57
CA LEU A 2 -6.32 17.11 9.47
C LEU A 2 -7.16 17.63 8.30
N LYS A 3 -7.21 16.88 7.19
CA LYS A 3 -7.97 17.23 5.98
C LYS A 3 -9.36 16.57 5.89
N ARG A 4 -9.71 15.75 6.89
CA ARG A 4 -10.99 15.01 6.99
C ARG A 4 -11.31 14.15 5.75
N LEU A 5 -10.32 13.40 5.26
CA LEU A 5 -10.45 12.58 4.05
C LEU A 5 -10.89 11.13 4.34
N GLU A 6 -11.27 10.81 5.56
CA GLU A 6 -11.55 9.43 6.00
C GLU A 6 -12.75 8.80 5.26
N GLY A 7 -13.69 9.61 4.76
CA GLY A 7 -14.81 9.14 3.94
C GLY A 7 -14.49 8.94 2.45
N ILE A 8 -13.31 9.35 2.00
CA ILE A 8 -12.89 9.34 0.59
C ILE A 8 -11.74 8.35 0.37
N ILE A 9 -10.77 8.34 1.29
CA ILE A 9 -9.57 7.52 1.19
C ILE A 9 -9.67 6.37 2.18
N SER A 10 -9.88 5.16 1.64
CA SER A 10 -9.73 3.93 2.41
C SER A 10 -8.26 3.66 2.71
N VAL A 11 -7.96 3.13 3.90
CA VAL A 11 -6.59 2.83 4.33
C VAL A 11 -6.43 1.33 4.54
N SER A 12 -5.33 0.78 4.06
CA SER A 12 -4.84 -0.56 4.44
C SER A 12 -3.53 -0.41 5.21
N ILE A 13 -3.41 -1.11 6.34
CA ILE A 13 -2.25 -1.08 7.22
C ILE A 13 -1.48 -2.39 7.04
N VAL A 14 -0.22 -2.28 6.60
CA VAL A 14 0.71 -3.40 6.52
C VAL A 14 1.15 -3.86 7.91
N HIS A 15 1.53 -5.12 8.02
CA HIS A 15 2.11 -5.67 9.24
C HIS A 15 3.44 -4.98 9.58
N HIS A 16 3.70 -4.78 10.87
CA HIS A 16 4.89 -4.06 11.34
C HIS A 16 6.20 -4.83 11.10
N PHE A 17 6.12 -6.16 10.97
CA PHE A 17 7.27 -7.03 10.72
C PHE A 17 7.73 -6.94 9.25
N LEU A 18 8.99 -6.51 9.07
CA LEU A 18 9.64 -6.48 7.76
C LEU A 18 10.41 -7.79 7.54
N GLY A 19 9.82 -8.71 6.78
CA GLY A 19 10.42 -9.99 6.45
C GLY A 19 11.31 -9.95 5.21
N ALA A 20 11.76 -11.13 4.75
CA ALA A 20 12.57 -11.28 3.53
C ALA A 20 11.86 -10.75 2.26
N ASN A 21 10.52 -10.79 2.23
CA ASN A 21 9.69 -10.30 1.13
C ASN A 21 9.23 -8.84 1.31
N GLY A 22 9.77 -8.14 2.32
CA GLY A 22 9.40 -6.77 2.67
C GLY A 22 8.13 -6.69 3.52
N TRP A 23 7.35 -5.63 3.28
CA TRP A 23 6.09 -5.36 3.99
C TRP A 23 5.03 -6.40 3.64
N THR A 24 4.38 -6.95 4.66
CA THR A 24 3.34 -7.98 4.52
C THR A 24 1.95 -7.45 4.86
N PHE A 25 0.92 -8.10 4.36
CA PHE A 25 -0.49 -7.81 4.62
C PHE A 25 -1.12 -8.87 5.54
N VAL A 26 -0.31 -9.50 6.40
CA VAL A 26 -0.84 -10.40 7.43
C VAL A 26 -1.71 -9.59 8.38
N ALA A 27 -2.99 -9.96 8.49
CA ALA A 27 -4.00 -9.26 9.29
C ALA A 27 -3.91 -9.63 10.79
N GLU A 28 -2.74 -9.39 11.38
CA GLU A 28 -2.42 -9.62 12.79
C GLU A 28 -1.88 -8.33 13.43
N ASP A 29 -1.85 -8.26 14.76
CA ASP A 29 -1.23 -7.16 15.52
C ASP A 29 -1.68 -5.74 15.12
N GLY A 30 -2.95 -5.59 14.73
CA GLY A 30 -3.53 -4.31 14.32
C GLY A 30 -3.33 -3.94 12.84
N ALA A 31 -2.69 -4.81 12.06
CA ALA A 31 -2.70 -4.73 10.60
C ALA A 31 -4.07 -5.14 10.06
N THR A 32 -4.51 -4.47 8.98
CA THR A 32 -5.82 -4.75 8.36
C THR A 32 -5.74 -5.81 7.27
N GLY A 33 -4.52 -6.12 6.82
CA GLY A 33 -4.27 -6.76 5.54
C GLY A 33 -4.65 -5.90 4.34
N ASP A 34 -4.55 -6.48 3.14
CA ASP A 34 -4.94 -5.83 1.89
C ASP A 34 -6.46 -5.91 1.72
N THR A 35 -7.11 -4.76 1.90
CA THR A 35 -8.58 -4.63 1.79
C THR A 35 -9.08 -4.54 0.34
N LEU A 36 -8.19 -4.52 -0.66
CA LEU A 36 -8.56 -4.39 -2.07
C LEU A 36 -8.49 -5.71 -2.82
N TYR A 37 -7.37 -6.43 -2.69
CA TYR A 37 -7.10 -7.61 -3.51
C TYR A 37 -6.71 -8.84 -2.68
N SER A 38 -6.66 -8.72 -1.35
CA SER A 38 -6.22 -9.80 -0.44
C SER A 38 -4.84 -10.34 -0.79
N LEU A 39 -3.93 -9.46 -1.19
CA LEU A 39 -2.53 -9.78 -1.44
C LEU A 39 -1.78 -10.05 -0.13
N ASP A 40 -0.70 -10.81 -0.21
CA ASP A 40 0.14 -11.17 0.94
C ASP A 40 1.23 -10.13 1.21
N PHE A 41 1.70 -9.43 0.17
CA PHE A 41 2.86 -8.54 0.25
C PHE A 41 2.67 -7.22 -0.49
N LEU A 42 3.26 -6.14 0.02
CA LEU A 42 3.18 -4.81 -0.60
C LEU A 42 3.85 -4.76 -1.99
N HIS A 43 4.90 -5.54 -2.21
CA HIS A 43 5.57 -5.56 -3.51
C HIS A 43 4.64 -6.03 -4.64
N GLN A 44 3.63 -6.84 -4.33
CA GLN A 44 2.63 -7.30 -5.31
C GLN A 44 1.75 -6.14 -5.82
N ILE A 45 1.53 -5.10 -5.01
CA ILE A 45 0.87 -3.86 -5.46
C ILE A 45 1.73 -3.12 -6.48
N TYR A 46 3.04 -3.05 -6.26
CA TYR A 46 3.98 -2.47 -7.23
C TYR A 46 4.03 -3.28 -8.52
N THR A 47 4.11 -4.61 -8.43
CA THR A 47 4.05 -5.50 -9.59
C THR A 47 2.73 -5.39 -10.35
N ARG A 48 1.62 -5.10 -9.66
CA ARG A 48 0.32 -4.87 -10.30
C ARG A 48 0.27 -3.55 -11.08
N ALA A 49 0.89 -2.49 -10.56
CA ALA A 49 1.00 -1.22 -11.27
C ALA A 49 1.94 -1.33 -12.48
N ASP A 50 3.06 -2.05 -12.32
CA ASP A 50 4.04 -2.29 -13.38
C ASP A 50 4.74 -3.65 -13.14
N SER A 51 4.47 -4.61 -14.02
CA SER A 51 5.06 -5.96 -13.94
C SER A 51 6.58 -5.98 -14.10
N SER A 52 7.16 -4.90 -14.64
CA SER A 52 8.60 -4.74 -14.83
C SER A 52 9.27 -3.87 -13.75
N TYR A 53 8.51 -3.46 -12.73
CA TYR A 53 9.01 -2.60 -11.66
C TYR A 53 10.24 -3.21 -10.98
N SER A 54 11.33 -2.45 -10.98
CA SER A 54 12.55 -2.77 -10.26
C SER A 54 12.92 -1.57 -9.40
N GLY A 55 12.75 -1.69 -8.08
CA GLY A 55 12.97 -0.60 -7.16
C GLY A 55 12.67 -0.97 -5.72
N ARG A 56 12.76 0.03 -4.82
CA ARG A 56 12.44 -0.16 -3.41
C ARG A 56 10.93 -0.05 -3.21
N VAL A 57 10.37 -1.06 -2.54
CA VAL A 57 8.96 -1.09 -2.14
C VAL A 57 8.83 -0.38 -0.79
N THR A 58 8.20 0.79 -0.79
CA THR A 58 8.13 1.69 0.38
C THR A 58 6.70 2.03 0.75
N VAL A 59 6.51 2.50 1.97
CA VAL A 59 5.27 3.15 2.43
C VAL A 59 5.54 4.64 2.66
N PRO A 60 4.55 5.54 2.52
CA PRO A 60 3.16 5.28 2.10
C PRO A 60 3.02 5.02 0.58
N VAL A 61 1.89 4.43 0.18
CA VAL A 61 1.48 4.27 -1.22
C VAL A 61 0.08 4.83 -1.40
N LEU A 62 -0.07 5.79 -2.31
CA LEU A 62 -1.37 6.27 -2.78
C LEU A 62 -1.76 5.48 -4.04
N TRP A 63 -2.85 4.74 -3.96
CA TRP A 63 -3.31 3.83 -5.01
C TRP A 63 -4.59 4.33 -5.68
N ASP A 64 -4.64 4.29 -7.01
CA ASP A 64 -5.87 4.51 -7.78
C ASP A 64 -6.62 3.20 -7.98
N LYS A 65 -7.83 3.10 -7.41
CA LYS A 65 -8.69 1.93 -7.54
C LYS A 65 -9.31 1.76 -8.93
N LYS A 66 -9.43 2.84 -9.72
CA LYS A 66 -10.05 2.83 -11.05
C LYS A 66 -9.04 2.36 -12.09
N GLU A 67 -7.91 3.05 -12.17
CA GLU A 67 -6.84 2.76 -13.14
C GLU A 67 -5.91 1.63 -12.67
N GLN A 68 -6.07 1.17 -11.42
CA GLN A 68 -5.29 0.10 -10.81
C GLN A 68 -3.78 0.34 -10.89
N THR A 69 -3.36 1.54 -10.49
CA THR A 69 -1.94 1.96 -10.50
C THR A 69 -1.56 2.78 -9.27
N ILE A 70 -0.26 2.96 -9.05
CA ILE A 70 0.28 3.82 -8.00
C ILE A 70 0.26 5.27 -8.48
N VAL A 71 -0.45 6.14 -7.76
CA VAL A 71 -0.47 7.58 -8.01
C VAL A 71 0.81 8.23 -7.50
N SER A 72 1.21 7.90 -6.27
CA SER A 72 2.47 8.36 -5.67
C SER A 72 2.90 7.43 -4.54
N ASN A 73 4.21 7.32 -4.34
CA ASN A 73 4.83 6.69 -3.18
C ASN A 73 5.78 7.65 -2.43
N GLU A 74 5.69 8.96 -2.71
CA GLU A 74 6.47 10.00 -2.07
C GLU A 74 5.61 10.75 -1.06
N SER A 75 5.91 10.56 0.23
CA SER A 75 5.12 11.07 1.35
C SER A 75 4.92 12.58 1.33
N SER A 76 5.91 13.34 0.85
CA SER A 76 5.88 14.80 0.84
C SER A 76 4.94 15.37 -0.22
N GLU A 77 4.68 14.63 -1.30
CA GLU A 77 3.73 15.02 -2.36
C GLU A 77 2.29 14.62 -2.04
N ILE A 78 2.10 13.67 -1.11
CA ILE A 78 0.78 13.14 -0.73
C ILE A 78 0.03 14.09 0.23
N ILE A 79 0.73 14.94 0.99
CA ILE A 79 0.16 15.75 2.10
C ILE A 79 -0.24 17.18 1.74
#